data_AF-A0A243W816-F1
#
_entry.id   AF-A0A243W816-F1
#
_cell.length_a   1.000
_cell.length_b   1.000
_cell.length_c   1.000
_cell.angle_alpha   90.00
_cell.angle_beta   90.00
_cell.angle_gamma   90.00
#
_symmetry.space_group_name_H-M   'P 1'
#
loop_
_entity.id
_entity.type
_entity.pdbx_description
1 polymer ?
#
loop_
_entity_poly.entity_id
_entity_poly.type
_entity_poly.pdbx_seq_one_letter_code
_entity_poly.pdbx_strand_id
1 'polypeptide(L)'
;MSTFDRYQQRITCYKRLFLFLHVKILLVWLLTAFLFSSCNSIAQSNSPSESKGIDAVLAFYGGKVTYSKGLTSRTDDKLQGRFYELKISGLEEKIKRYLASPQLPASNCAYLFYQALTAEEKKAYAFVRIVIEGTNANVTYDFATADLAQVGQATRLIAQAVTYMQTAHYAPLLAKGNLSAASRQDWYKATAMFTAVDQQYGAVKEFKLQGFEFVEYKMASGPRRFVRMVGILVRTKQNTDFTFVLDPTASAQSEYLYGFDFSKKLSK
;
A
#
# COMPACT_ATOMS: atom_id res chain seq x y z
N MET A 1 80.09 -41.92 21.58
CA MET A 1 78.99 -41.04 21.14
C MET A 1 79.11 -39.73 21.90
N SER A 2 79.54 -38.66 21.23
CA SER A 2 79.92 -37.40 21.88
C SER A 2 78.68 -36.68 22.43
N THR A 3 78.85 -35.87 23.47
CA THR A 3 77.80 -35.00 24.02
C THR A 3 77.24 -34.02 22.98
N PHE A 4 77.97 -33.76 21.90
CA PHE A 4 77.56 -32.90 20.79
C PHE A 4 76.46 -33.53 19.91
N ASP A 5 76.53 -34.82 19.60
CA ASP A 5 75.52 -35.50 18.78
C ASP A 5 74.15 -35.55 19.48
N ARG A 6 74.14 -35.75 20.81
CA ARG A 6 72.90 -35.72 21.60
C ARG A 6 72.27 -34.33 21.66
N TYR A 7 73.05 -33.27 21.50
CA TYR A 7 72.53 -31.89 21.48
C TYR A 7 71.92 -31.54 20.13
N GLN A 8 72.59 -31.89 19.02
CA GLN A 8 72.08 -31.67 17.66
C GLN A 8 70.76 -32.41 17.42
N GLN A 9 70.64 -33.66 17.88
CA GLN A 9 69.43 -34.47 17.71
C GLN A 9 68.23 -33.91 18.51
N ARG A 10 68.47 -33.30 19.67
CA ARG A 10 67.43 -32.61 20.44
C ARG A 10 66.96 -31.35 19.72
N ILE A 11 67.84 -30.54 19.15
CA ILE A 11 67.48 -29.32 18.40
C ILE A 11 66.62 -29.66 17.18
N THR A 12 66.94 -30.74 16.44
CA THR A 12 66.14 -31.13 15.27
C THR A 12 64.74 -31.61 15.67
N CYS A 13 64.62 -32.31 16.81
CA CYS A 13 63.34 -32.75 17.35
C CYS A 13 62.46 -31.57 17.79
N TYR A 14 63.03 -30.59 18.50
CA TYR A 14 62.31 -29.37 18.89
C TYR A 14 61.89 -28.51 17.70
N LYS A 15 62.73 -28.37 16.67
CA LYS A 15 62.35 -27.63 15.44
C LYS A 15 61.19 -28.29 14.71
N ARG A 16 61.16 -29.62 14.60
CA ARG A 16 60.02 -30.34 13.99
C ARG A 16 58.76 -30.23 14.83
N LEU A 17 58.86 -30.34 16.15
CA LEU A 17 57.70 -30.19 17.04
C LEU A 17 57.12 -28.77 17.00
N PHE A 18 57.98 -27.74 16.96
CA PHE A 18 57.57 -26.34 16.89
C PHE A 18 56.92 -25.98 15.55
N LEU A 19 57.45 -26.51 14.44
CA LEU A 19 56.87 -26.32 13.10
C LEU A 19 55.49 -27.00 12.99
N PHE A 20 55.34 -28.21 13.53
CA PHE A 20 54.05 -28.92 13.56
C PHE A 20 53.00 -28.20 14.41
N LEU A 21 53.41 -27.57 15.52
CA LEU A 21 52.51 -26.80 16.38
C LEU A 21 52.03 -25.51 15.68
N HIS A 22 52.93 -24.81 14.99
CA HIS A 22 52.60 -23.58 14.27
C HIS A 22 51.67 -23.83 13.08
N VAL A 23 51.90 -24.91 12.31
CA VAL A 23 51.03 -25.27 11.19
C VAL A 23 49.62 -25.63 11.67
N LYS A 24 49.48 -26.35 12.80
CA LYS A 24 48.17 -26.68 13.37
C LYS A 24 47.43 -25.45 13.91
N ILE A 25 48.13 -24.54 14.59
CA ILE A 25 47.53 -23.28 15.07
C ILE A 25 47.10 -22.41 13.89
N LEU A 26 47.93 -22.28 12.84
CA LEU A 26 47.58 -21.52 11.64
C LEU A 26 46.36 -22.12 10.92
N LEU A 27 46.27 -23.45 10.85
CA LEU A 27 45.13 -24.15 10.23
C LEU A 27 43.83 -23.93 11.02
N VAL A 28 43.89 -23.94 12.36
CA VAL A 28 42.75 -23.63 13.24
C VAL A 28 42.27 -22.20 13.05
N TRP A 29 43.20 -21.23 12.97
CA TRP A 29 42.85 -19.83 12.69
C TRP A 29 42.21 -19.65 11.30
N LEU A 30 42.71 -20.36 10.29
CA LEU A 30 42.16 -20.33 8.93
C LEU A 30 40.74 -20.95 8.86
N LEU A 31 40.51 -22.05 9.59
CA LEU A 31 39.20 -22.70 9.71
C LEU A 31 38.20 -21.86 10.50
N THR A 32 38.62 -21.15 11.55
CA THR A 32 37.74 -20.20 12.26
C THR A 32 37.40 -18.97 11.44
N ALA A 33 38.31 -18.48 10.58
CA ALA A 33 38.02 -17.35 9.69
C ALA A 33 36.98 -17.71 8.60
N PHE A 34 36.93 -18.98 8.18
CA PHE A 34 35.94 -19.46 7.22
C PHE A 34 34.53 -19.61 7.81
N LEU A 35 34.40 -19.86 9.12
CA LEU A 35 33.10 -20.02 9.80
C LEU A 35 32.36 -18.69 10.07
N PHE A 36 33.05 -17.54 10.00
CA PHE A 36 32.42 -16.21 10.06
C PHE A 36 32.16 -15.60 8.67
N SER A 37 32.48 -16.32 7.61
CA SER A 37 32.08 -15.97 6.24
C SER A 37 30.69 -16.52 5.91
N SER A 38 29.78 -16.53 6.89
CA SER A 38 28.36 -16.64 6.60
C SER A 38 27.97 -15.43 5.77
N CYS A 39 27.56 -15.70 4.52
CA CYS A 39 26.89 -14.74 3.65
C CYS A 39 25.95 -13.85 4.46
N ASN A 40 26.33 -12.58 4.63
CA ASN A 40 25.39 -11.49 4.87
C ASN A 40 24.52 -11.34 3.61
N SER A 41 23.62 -12.29 3.38
CA SER A 41 22.35 -11.91 2.80
C SER A 41 21.68 -11.05 3.87
N ILE A 42 21.74 -9.73 3.70
CA ILE A 42 20.91 -8.80 4.46
C ILE A 42 19.48 -9.16 4.07
N ALA A 43 18.89 -10.14 4.76
CA ALA A 43 17.46 -10.27 4.84
C ALA A 43 17.00 -8.95 5.46
N GLN A 44 16.55 -8.01 4.62
CA GLN A 44 15.86 -6.82 5.12
C GLN A 44 14.64 -7.34 5.86
N SER A 45 14.73 -7.43 7.18
CA SER A 45 13.58 -7.73 8.01
C SER A 45 12.60 -6.58 7.84
N ASN A 46 11.35 -6.93 7.51
CA ASN A 46 10.27 -5.96 7.47
C ASN A 46 10.09 -5.38 8.87
N SER A 47 9.81 -4.08 8.96
CA SER A 47 9.39 -3.49 10.22
C SER A 47 8.02 -4.06 10.66
N PRO A 48 7.64 -3.94 11.94
CA PRO A 48 6.30 -4.36 12.39
C PRO A 48 5.16 -3.64 11.67
N SER A 49 5.32 -2.36 11.33
CA SER A 49 4.34 -1.57 10.58
C SER A 49 4.27 -1.97 9.11
N GLU A 50 5.42 -2.28 8.48
CA GLU A 50 5.47 -2.84 7.12
C GLU A 50 4.74 -4.19 7.07
N SER A 51 4.98 -5.06 8.05
CA SER A 51 4.28 -6.35 8.17
C SER A 51 2.76 -6.17 8.34
N LYS A 52 2.35 -5.25 9.23
CA LYS A 52 0.93 -4.89 9.41
C LYS A 52 0.28 -4.38 8.12
N GLY A 53 1.01 -3.60 7.32
CA GLY A 53 0.54 -3.11 6.02
C GLY A 53 0.33 -4.25 5.03
N ILE A 54 1.27 -5.20 4.97
CA ILE A 54 1.16 -6.42 4.14
C ILE A 54 -0.04 -7.25 4.59
N ASP A 55 -0.20 -7.47 5.90
CA ASP A 55 -1.33 -8.21 6.47
C ASP A 55 -2.68 -7.55 6.15
N ALA A 56 -2.76 -6.21 6.16
CA ALA A 56 -3.96 -5.49 5.78
C ALA A 56 -4.35 -5.73 4.31
N VAL A 57 -3.35 -5.75 3.41
CA VAL A 57 -3.56 -6.08 1.99
C VAL A 57 -4.04 -7.52 1.83
N LEU A 58 -3.37 -8.48 2.48
CA LEU A 58 -3.72 -9.91 2.44
C LEU A 58 -5.11 -10.18 3.05
N ALA A 59 -5.46 -9.53 4.16
CA ALA A 59 -6.76 -9.67 4.78
C ALA A 59 -7.89 -9.21 3.84
N PHE A 60 -7.66 -8.11 3.09
CA PHE A 60 -8.65 -7.58 2.16
C PHE A 60 -8.73 -8.42 0.88
N TYR A 61 -7.60 -8.57 0.18
CA TYR A 61 -7.53 -9.13 -1.17
C TYR A 61 -7.12 -10.60 -1.23
N GLY A 62 -6.69 -11.22 -0.12
CA GLY A 62 -6.12 -12.57 -0.13
C GLY A 62 -4.82 -12.65 -0.94
N GLY A 63 -4.58 -13.82 -1.54
CA GLY A 63 -3.44 -14.03 -2.42
C GLY A 63 -2.10 -14.13 -1.67
N LYS A 64 -1.03 -13.70 -2.34
CA LYS A 64 0.34 -13.65 -1.82
C LYS A 64 0.96 -12.30 -2.13
N VAL A 65 1.77 -11.79 -1.22
CA VAL A 65 2.54 -10.55 -1.39
C VAL A 65 4.01 -10.85 -1.25
N THR A 66 4.78 -10.53 -2.28
CA THR A 66 6.23 -10.40 -2.21
C THR A 66 6.56 -8.94 -1.98
N TYR A 67 7.34 -8.66 -0.94
CA TYR A 67 7.67 -7.31 -0.52
C TYR A 67 9.15 -6.99 -0.78
N SER A 68 9.44 -5.78 -1.24
CA SER A 68 10.79 -5.27 -1.39
C SER A 68 10.86 -3.75 -1.18
N LYS A 69 12.08 -3.23 -1.04
CA LYS A 69 12.38 -1.79 -1.01
C LYS A 69 13.28 -1.47 -2.20
N GLY A 70 13.02 -0.36 -2.87
CA GLY A 70 13.80 0.07 -4.02
C GLY A 70 14.19 1.54 -3.99
N LEU A 71 15.04 1.93 -4.93
CA LEU A 71 15.47 3.30 -5.18
C LEU A 71 15.45 3.52 -6.68
N THR A 72 14.85 4.62 -7.14
CA THR A 72 14.92 5.03 -8.54
C THR A 72 15.37 6.47 -8.67
N SER A 73 16.28 6.73 -9.61
CA SER A 73 16.88 8.04 -9.85
C SER A 73 16.81 8.42 -11.34
N ARG A 74 15.78 7.92 -12.05
CA ARG A 74 15.64 8.14 -13.49
C ARG A 74 15.16 9.57 -13.78
N THR A 75 15.67 10.14 -14.87
CA THR A 75 15.31 11.46 -15.40
C THR A 75 14.08 11.45 -16.32
N ASP A 76 13.43 10.29 -16.54
CA ASP A 76 12.11 10.23 -17.20
C ASP A 76 11.01 10.66 -16.20
N ASP A 77 9.84 11.09 -16.68
CA ASP A 77 8.70 11.67 -15.90
C ASP A 77 8.07 10.74 -14.84
N LYS A 78 8.82 9.76 -14.31
CA LYS A 78 8.42 8.83 -13.25
C LYS A 78 8.76 9.38 -11.88
N LEU A 79 8.03 8.90 -10.87
CA LEU A 79 8.32 9.20 -9.47
C LEU A 79 9.75 8.76 -9.13
N GLN A 80 10.52 9.67 -8.53
CA GLN A 80 11.90 9.44 -8.12
C GLN A 80 12.02 9.27 -6.61
N GLY A 81 13.09 8.60 -6.18
CA GLY A 81 13.40 8.39 -4.77
C GLY A 81 13.20 6.95 -4.31
N ARG A 82 13.21 6.77 -2.99
CA ARG A 82 13.03 5.48 -2.34
C ARG A 82 11.57 5.05 -2.42
N PHE A 83 11.31 3.78 -2.68
CA PHE A 83 9.95 3.25 -2.72
C PHE A 83 9.82 1.91 -2.00
N TYR A 84 8.60 1.66 -1.53
CA TYR A 84 8.14 0.33 -1.14
C TYR A 84 7.55 -0.35 -2.38
N GLU A 85 7.79 -1.64 -2.54
CA GLU A 85 7.19 -2.43 -3.62
C GLU A 85 6.47 -3.65 -3.06
N LEU A 86 5.20 -3.78 -3.44
CA LEU A 86 4.37 -4.95 -3.16
C LEU A 86 4.02 -5.60 -4.49
N LYS A 87 4.61 -6.78 -4.75
CA LYS A 87 4.20 -7.64 -5.86
C LYS A 87 3.15 -8.62 -5.36
N ILE A 88 1.95 -8.55 -5.94
CA ILE A 88 0.78 -9.28 -5.50
C ILE A 88 0.38 -10.32 -6.54
N SER A 89 0.10 -11.54 -6.08
CA SER A 89 -0.33 -12.66 -6.92
C SER A 89 -1.46 -13.46 -6.30
N GLY A 90 -2.17 -14.24 -7.12
CA GLY A 90 -3.33 -15.04 -6.68
C GLY A 90 -4.56 -14.20 -6.30
N LEU A 91 -4.72 -13.00 -6.88
CA LEU A 91 -5.85 -12.10 -6.63
C LEU A 91 -7.09 -12.39 -7.49
N GLU A 92 -6.95 -13.24 -8.50
CA GLU A 92 -7.84 -13.37 -9.66
C GLU A 92 -9.33 -13.41 -9.26
N GLU A 93 -9.72 -14.26 -8.32
CA GLU A 93 -11.12 -14.39 -7.92
C GLU A 93 -11.71 -13.14 -7.23
N LYS A 94 -10.92 -12.42 -6.42
CA LYS A 94 -11.43 -11.27 -5.65
C LYS A 94 -11.38 -9.95 -6.40
N ILE A 95 -10.49 -9.82 -7.38
CA ILE A 95 -10.38 -8.62 -8.22
C ILE A 95 -11.06 -8.77 -9.59
N LYS A 96 -11.68 -9.93 -9.88
CA LYS A 96 -12.36 -10.23 -11.16
C LYS A 96 -13.27 -9.10 -11.65
N ARG A 97 -14.09 -8.54 -10.75
CA ARG A 97 -14.99 -7.42 -11.05
C ARG A 97 -14.30 -6.09 -11.39
N TYR A 98 -13.00 -5.98 -11.10
CA TYR A 98 -12.16 -4.81 -11.37
C TYR A 98 -11.11 -5.09 -12.45
N LEU A 99 -11.15 -6.23 -13.14
CA LEU A 99 -10.16 -6.55 -14.19
C LEU A 99 -10.14 -5.52 -15.33
N ALA A 100 -11.25 -4.83 -15.56
CA ALA A 100 -11.30 -3.72 -16.51
C ALA A 100 -10.52 -2.47 -16.04
N SER A 101 -10.23 -2.35 -14.74
CA SER A 101 -9.43 -1.27 -14.16
C SER A 101 -8.59 -1.78 -12.97
N PRO A 102 -7.47 -2.49 -13.24
CA PRO A 102 -6.61 -3.04 -12.19
C PRO A 102 -5.91 -1.95 -11.35
N GLN A 103 -5.94 -0.70 -11.81
CA GLN A 103 -5.51 0.46 -11.05
C GLN A 103 -6.32 0.66 -9.76
N LEU A 104 -7.62 0.38 -9.77
CA LEU A 104 -8.46 0.53 -8.56
C LEU A 104 -8.01 -0.39 -7.42
N PRO A 105 -7.94 -1.72 -7.59
CA PRO A 105 -7.42 -2.57 -6.52
C PRO A 105 -5.95 -2.27 -6.20
N ALA A 106 -5.12 -1.88 -7.18
CA ALA A 106 -3.74 -1.47 -6.91
C ALA A 106 -3.68 -0.26 -5.96
N SER A 107 -4.47 0.78 -6.23
CA SER A 107 -4.53 1.99 -5.43
C SER A 107 -4.94 1.69 -3.98
N ASN A 108 -5.94 0.82 -3.78
CA ASN A 108 -6.36 0.42 -2.43
C ASN A 108 -5.26 -0.38 -1.72
N CYS A 109 -4.55 -1.27 -2.42
CA CYS A 109 -3.40 -1.99 -1.83
C CYS A 109 -2.32 -1.00 -1.35
N ALA A 110 -1.97 -0.02 -2.18
CA ALA A 110 -1.00 1.02 -1.80
C ALA A 110 -1.46 1.79 -0.57
N TYR A 111 -2.74 2.13 -0.49
CA TYR A 111 -3.30 2.86 0.63
C TYR A 111 -3.38 2.04 1.93
N LEU A 112 -3.83 0.79 1.87
CA LEU A 112 -3.87 -0.12 3.01
C LEU A 112 -2.47 -0.30 3.62
N PHE A 113 -1.47 -0.52 2.76
CA PHE A 113 -0.09 -0.61 3.18
C PHE A 113 0.40 0.71 3.80
N TYR A 114 0.20 1.83 3.10
CA TYR A 114 0.62 3.15 3.55
C TYR A 114 0.01 3.54 4.90
N GLN A 115 -1.27 3.26 5.14
CA GLN A 115 -1.92 3.62 6.39
C GLN A 115 -1.24 2.99 7.62
N ALA A 116 -0.73 1.77 7.49
CA ALA A 116 -0.07 1.03 8.57
C ALA A 116 1.32 1.57 8.96
N LEU A 117 1.97 2.31 8.05
CA LEU A 117 3.31 2.87 8.25
C LEU A 117 3.35 3.94 9.35
N THR A 118 4.50 4.05 10.04
CA THR A 118 4.75 5.14 10.98
C THR A 118 4.92 6.48 10.26
N ALA A 119 4.91 7.60 11.01
CA ALA A 119 5.11 8.92 10.42
C ALA A 119 6.51 9.06 9.79
N GLU A 120 7.52 8.43 10.38
CA GLU A 120 8.91 8.42 9.92
C GLU A 120 9.04 7.61 8.62
N GLU A 121 8.42 6.44 8.57
CA GLU A 121 8.40 5.59 7.37
C GLU A 121 7.69 6.27 6.19
N LYS A 122 6.55 6.93 6.46
CA LYS A 122 5.80 7.70 5.45
C LYS A 122 6.63 8.84 4.84
N LYS A 123 7.55 9.43 5.61
CA LYS A 123 8.45 10.51 5.15
C LYS A 123 9.70 9.98 4.44
N ALA A 124 10.15 8.78 4.78
CA ALA A 124 11.40 8.21 4.27
C ALA A 124 11.30 7.69 2.83
N TYR A 125 10.08 7.47 2.33
CA TYR A 125 9.81 6.92 1.00
C TYR A 125 8.93 7.86 0.19
N ALA A 126 9.24 8.01 -1.10
CA ALA A 126 8.55 8.91 -2.01
C ALA A 126 7.25 8.32 -2.55
N PHE A 127 7.19 7.00 -2.72
CA PHE A 127 6.01 6.32 -3.26
C PHE A 127 5.90 4.86 -2.85
N VAL A 128 4.71 4.29 -3.05
CA VAL A 128 4.43 2.86 -2.94
C VAL A 128 4.13 2.34 -4.36
N ARG A 129 4.88 1.32 -4.77
CA ARG A 129 4.73 0.61 -6.04
C ARG A 129 3.93 -0.67 -5.81
N ILE A 130 2.90 -0.85 -6.63
CA ILE A 130 2.11 -2.08 -6.65
C ILE A 130 2.31 -2.77 -7.99
N VAL A 131 2.72 -4.03 -7.94
CA VAL A 131 2.87 -4.89 -9.11
C VAL A 131 1.82 -5.98 -9.01
N ILE A 132 0.83 -5.98 -9.90
CA ILE A 132 -0.17 -7.05 -9.98
C ILE A 132 0.34 -8.08 -11.00
N GLU A 133 0.54 -9.31 -10.53
CA GLU A 133 0.89 -10.43 -11.40
C GLU A 133 -0.33 -10.83 -12.24
N GLY A 134 -0.18 -10.76 -13.57
CA GLY A 134 -1.19 -11.19 -14.53
C GLY A 134 -0.72 -12.43 -15.29
N THR A 135 -1.66 -13.13 -15.93
CA THR A 135 -1.38 -14.37 -16.67
C THR A 135 -0.39 -14.17 -17.82
N ASN A 136 -0.39 -12.99 -18.47
CA ASN A 136 0.47 -12.67 -19.61
C ASN A 136 1.57 -11.65 -19.30
N ALA A 137 1.28 -10.70 -18.42
CA ALA A 137 2.22 -9.64 -18.05
C ALA A 137 1.86 -9.08 -16.67
N ASN A 138 2.87 -8.59 -15.97
CA ASN A 138 2.67 -7.81 -14.75
C ASN A 138 2.21 -6.40 -15.11
N VAL A 139 1.31 -5.84 -14.31
CA VAL A 139 0.91 -4.43 -14.41
C VAL A 139 1.43 -3.71 -13.17
N THR A 140 2.10 -2.58 -13.39
CA THR A 140 2.75 -1.81 -12.33
C THR A 140 2.11 -0.44 -12.19
N TYR A 141 1.83 -0.03 -10.95
CA TYR A 141 1.30 1.28 -10.60
C TYR A 141 2.12 1.90 -9.46
N ASP A 142 2.47 3.17 -9.61
CA ASP A 142 3.22 3.92 -8.61
C ASP A 142 2.32 5.00 -7.98
N PHE A 143 2.27 5.03 -6.65
CA PHE A 143 1.43 5.96 -5.88
C PHE A 143 2.29 6.81 -4.94
N ALA A 144 2.37 8.11 -5.21
CA ALA A 144 3.14 9.04 -4.39
C ALA A 144 2.62 9.07 -2.94
N THR A 145 3.51 9.14 -1.95
CA THR A 145 3.11 9.20 -0.53
C THR A 145 2.33 10.48 -0.20
N ALA A 146 2.59 11.58 -0.91
CA ALA A 146 1.81 12.81 -0.82
C ALA A 146 0.35 12.61 -1.27
N ASP A 147 0.14 11.86 -2.35
CA ASP A 147 -1.19 11.52 -2.85
C ASP A 147 -1.91 10.55 -1.89
N LEU A 148 -1.19 9.57 -1.35
CA LEU A 148 -1.77 8.66 -0.34
C LEU A 148 -2.16 9.39 0.96
N ALA A 149 -1.45 10.47 1.33
CA ALA A 149 -1.85 11.33 2.44
C ALA A 149 -3.16 12.08 2.15
N GLN A 150 -3.36 12.54 0.91
CA GLN A 150 -4.61 13.16 0.46
C GLN A 150 -5.78 12.17 0.47
N VAL A 151 -5.55 10.92 0.07
CA VAL A 151 -6.54 9.83 0.24
C VAL A 151 -6.82 9.57 1.72
N GLY A 152 -5.79 9.68 2.58
CA GLY A 152 -5.91 9.74 4.04
C GLY A 152 -6.97 10.72 4.53
N GLN A 153 -6.94 11.95 4.02
CA GLN A 153 -7.91 12.99 4.32
C GLN A 153 -9.29 12.67 3.74
N ALA A 154 -9.37 12.27 2.47
CA ALA A 154 -10.62 11.90 1.81
C ALA A 154 -11.37 10.79 2.57
N THR A 155 -10.67 9.76 3.05
CA THR A 155 -11.27 8.67 3.86
C THR A 155 -11.87 9.18 5.18
N ARG A 156 -11.25 10.18 5.83
CA ARG A 156 -11.82 10.80 7.04
C ARG A 156 -13.11 11.56 6.73
N LEU A 157 -13.15 12.26 5.60
CA LEU A 157 -14.37 12.95 5.14
C LEU A 157 -15.47 11.95 4.79
N ILE A 158 -15.14 10.83 4.14
CA ILE A 158 -16.08 9.72 3.88
C ILE A 158 -16.64 9.17 5.18
N ALA A 159 -15.84 8.97 6.23
CA ALA A 159 -16.35 8.44 7.49
C ALA A 159 -17.50 9.31 8.07
N GLN A 160 -17.38 10.64 7.93
CA GLN A 160 -18.45 11.56 8.32
C GLN A 160 -19.67 11.47 7.40
N ALA A 161 -19.43 11.43 6.08
CA ALA A 161 -20.50 11.27 5.10
C ALA A 161 -21.30 9.97 5.34
N VAL A 162 -20.59 8.86 5.62
CA VAL A 162 -21.18 7.55 5.91
C VAL A 162 -21.97 7.58 7.21
N THR A 163 -21.55 8.36 8.22
CA THR A 163 -22.34 8.54 9.45
C THR A 163 -23.72 9.15 9.15
N TYR A 164 -23.78 10.17 8.28
CA TYR A 164 -25.06 10.73 7.84
C TYR A 164 -25.89 9.72 7.04
N MET A 165 -25.26 8.87 6.24
CA MET A 165 -25.96 7.83 5.48
C MET A 165 -26.50 6.72 6.38
N GLN A 166 -25.75 6.31 7.40
CA GLN A 166 -26.18 5.30 8.39
C GLN A 166 -27.42 5.74 9.18
N THR A 167 -27.54 7.04 9.45
CA THR A 167 -28.69 7.61 10.17
C THR A 167 -29.80 8.15 9.25
N ALA A 168 -29.66 7.98 7.92
CA ALA A 168 -30.55 8.56 6.92
C ALA A 168 -30.71 10.10 7.01
N HIS A 169 -29.74 10.79 7.62
CA HIS A 169 -29.71 12.25 7.72
C HIS A 169 -29.08 12.86 6.47
N TYR A 170 -29.77 12.82 5.33
CA TYR A 170 -29.19 13.25 4.05
C TYR A 170 -29.06 14.77 3.89
N ALA A 171 -29.90 15.58 4.54
CA ALA A 171 -29.79 17.04 4.46
C ALA A 171 -28.40 17.56 4.87
N PRO A 172 -27.83 17.21 6.03
CA PRO A 172 -26.48 17.64 6.40
C PRO A 172 -25.38 17.03 5.52
N LEU A 173 -25.58 15.82 4.96
CA LEU A 173 -24.67 15.26 3.96
C LEU A 173 -24.64 16.13 2.69
N LEU A 174 -25.81 16.47 2.16
CA LEU A 174 -25.95 17.25 0.93
C LEU A 174 -25.51 18.70 1.11
N ALA A 175 -25.55 19.24 2.34
CA ALA A 175 -24.97 20.52 2.69
C ALA A 175 -23.43 20.54 2.63
N LYS A 176 -22.76 19.37 2.53
CA LYS A 176 -21.32 19.27 2.23
C LYS A 176 -21.02 19.31 0.74
N GLY A 177 -22.05 19.38 -0.08
CA GLY A 177 -21.98 19.45 -1.53
C GLY A 177 -21.51 20.79 -2.06
N ASN A 178 -20.60 20.79 -3.03
CA ASN A 178 -20.34 21.98 -3.85
C ASN A 178 -21.08 21.86 -5.20
N LEU A 179 -22.13 22.66 -5.36
CA LEU A 179 -23.03 22.66 -6.52
C LEU A 179 -22.40 23.22 -7.81
N SER A 180 -21.18 23.75 -7.76
CA SER A 180 -20.50 24.27 -8.97
C SER A 180 -19.87 23.16 -9.82
N ALA A 181 -19.75 21.94 -9.28
CA ALA A 181 -19.14 20.79 -9.96
C ALA A 181 -20.12 19.65 -10.31
N ALA A 182 -21.19 19.49 -9.54
CA ALA A 182 -22.26 18.53 -9.85
C ALA A 182 -23.31 19.16 -10.76
N SER A 183 -23.98 18.36 -11.60
CA SER A 183 -25.19 18.84 -12.26
C SER A 183 -26.19 19.23 -11.15
N ARG A 184 -26.61 20.50 -11.14
CA ARG A 184 -27.51 21.04 -10.10
C ARG A 184 -28.76 20.16 -9.94
N GLN A 185 -29.20 19.55 -11.04
CA GLN A 185 -30.35 18.66 -11.13
C GLN A 185 -30.21 17.35 -10.34
N ASP A 186 -29.03 16.73 -10.34
CA ASP A 186 -28.80 15.48 -9.59
C ASP A 186 -28.79 15.74 -8.08
N TRP A 187 -28.26 16.91 -7.67
CA TRP A 187 -28.25 17.29 -6.26
C TRP A 187 -29.65 17.52 -5.69
N TYR A 188 -30.55 18.15 -6.45
CA TYR A 188 -31.94 18.34 -6.02
C TYR A 188 -32.72 17.03 -5.87
N LYS A 189 -32.36 16.00 -6.64
CA LYS A 189 -32.98 14.66 -6.57
C LYS A 189 -32.30 13.73 -5.57
N ALA A 190 -31.17 14.14 -5.01
CA ALA A 190 -30.31 13.28 -4.21
C ALA A 190 -31.03 12.67 -2.99
N THR A 191 -31.75 13.48 -2.21
CA THR A 191 -32.50 12.98 -1.03
C THR A 191 -33.48 11.88 -1.41
N ALA A 192 -34.24 12.08 -2.49
CA ALA A 192 -35.20 11.09 -2.97
C ALA A 192 -34.49 9.83 -3.46
N MET A 193 -33.36 9.97 -4.16
CA MET A 193 -32.55 8.85 -4.62
C MET A 193 -31.97 8.04 -3.45
N PHE A 194 -31.33 8.68 -2.47
CA PHE A 194 -30.82 8.00 -1.28
C PHE A 194 -31.93 7.26 -0.54
N THR A 195 -33.08 7.91 -0.34
CA THR A 195 -34.24 7.30 0.32
C THR A 195 -34.74 6.06 -0.43
N ALA A 196 -34.87 6.15 -1.76
CA ALA A 196 -35.32 5.03 -2.60
C ALA A 196 -34.33 3.85 -2.55
N VAL A 197 -33.02 4.13 -2.59
CA VAL A 197 -31.97 3.11 -2.45
C VAL A 197 -32.04 2.46 -1.07
N ASP A 198 -32.22 3.21 0.00
CA ASP A 198 -32.30 2.67 1.36
C ASP A 198 -33.56 1.82 1.57
N GLN A 199 -34.70 2.20 0.97
CA GLN A 199 -35.91 1.37 0.96
C GLN A 199 -35.67 0.02 0.26
N GLN A 200 -35.02 0.06 -0.91
CA GLN A 200 -34.77 -1.11 -1.74
C GLN A 200 -33.70 -2.04 -1.13
N TYR A 201 -32.54 -1.49 -0.76
CA TYR A 201 -31.34 -2.25 -0.40
C TYR A 201 -31.03 -2.26 1.10
N GLY A 202 -31.82 -1.54 1.90
CA GLY A 202 -31.68 -1.46 3.35
C GLY A 202 -30.70 -0.39 3.81
N ALA A 203 -30.72 -0.09 5.11
CA ALA A 203 -29.87 0.90 5.76
C ALA A 203 -28.37 0.60 5.57
N VAL A 204 -27.57 1.65 5.47
CA VAL A 204 -26.11 1.57 5.38
C VAL A 204 -25.52 1.12 6.72
N LYS A 205 -24.57 0.18 6.67
CA LYS A 205 -23.79 -0.28 7.82
C LYS A 205 -22.38 0.28 7.81
N GLU A 206 -21.71 0.28 6.66
CA GLU A 206 -20.33 0.75 6.51
C GLU A 206 -20.02 1.01 5.02
N PHE A 207 -18.92 1.71 4.76
CA PHE A 207 -18.34 1.85 3.43
C PHE A 207 -17.00 1.14 3.37
N LYS A 208 -16.83 0.24 2.40
CA LYS A 208 -15.56 -0.46 2.13
C LYS A 208 -14.93 0.12 0.87
N LEU A 209 -13.85 0.87 1.04
CA LEU A 209 -13.04 1.39 -0.07
C LEU A 209 -12.48 0.22 -0.90
N GLN A 210 -12.58 0.33 -2.22
CA GLN A 210 -12.12 -0.67 -3.17
C GLN A 210 -11.02 -0.15 -4.09
N GLY A 211 -10.89 1.17 -4.19
CA GLY A 211 -9.88 1.85 -4.96
C GLY A 211 -10.16 3.35 -5.03
N PHE A 212 -9.19 4.09 -5.54
CA PHE A 212 -9.31 5.50 -5.80
C PHE A 212 -8.54 5.89 -7.05
N GLU A 213 -8.87 7.06 -7.56
CA GLU A 213 -8.04 7.76 -8.52
C GLU A 213 -8.20 9.27 -8.36
N PHE A 214 -7.23 10.01 -8.89
CA PHE A 214 -7.34 11.45 -8.95
C PHE A 214 -7.94 11.87 -10.29
N VAL A 215 -8.93 12.75 -10.22
CA VAL A 215 -9.58 13.32 -11.39
C VAL A 215 -9.44 14.83 -11.37
N GLU A 216 -9.23 15.43 -12.53
CA GLU A 216 -9.18 16.88 -12.66
C GLU A 216 -10.47 17.39 -13.31
N TYR A 217 -11.10 18.37 -12.67
CA TYR A 217 -12.23 19.08 -13.27
C TYR A 217 -11.84 20.53 -13.52
N LYS A 218 -12.27 21.05 -14.68
CA LYS A 218 -12.14 22.46 -15.01
C LYS A 218 -13.22 23.25 -14.28
N MET A 219 -12.83 23.96 -13.24
CA MET A 219 -13.71 24.87 -12.50
C MET A 219 -13.61 26.28 -13.08
N ALA A 220 -14.54 27.16 -12.69
CA ALA A 220 -14.45 28.59 -13.04
C ALA A 220 -13.15 29.24 -12.54
N SER A 221 -12.61 28.77 -11.42
CA SER A 221 -11.34 29.22 -10.83
C SER A 221 -10.09 28.56 -11.42
N GLY A 222 -10.24 27.70 -12.45
CA GLY A 222 -9.15 26.91 -13.03
C GLY A 222 -9.29 25.40 -12.79
N PRO A 223 -8.36 24.58 -13.31
CA PRO A 223 -8.35 23.15 -13.07
C PRO A 223 -8.16 22.87 -11.58
N ARG A 224 -8.96 21.95 -11.04
CA ARG A 224 -8.84 21.49 -9.66
C ARG A 224 -8.83 19.97 -9.63
N ARG A 225 -7.97 19.42 -8.77
CA ARG A 225 -7.78 17.99 -8.59
C ARG A 225 -8.66 17.48 -7.44
N PHE A 226 -9.33 16.36 -7.67
CA PHE A 226 -10.24 15.69 -6.74
C PHE A 226 -9.86 14.23 -6.59
N VAL A 227 -10.34 13.59 -5.52
CA VAL A 227 -10.21 12.15 -5.31
C VAL A 227 -11.55 11.50 -5.59
N ARG A 228 -11.58 10.62 -6.59
CA ARG A 228 -12.70 9.71 -6.81
C ARG A 228 -12.44 8.42 -6.04
N MET A 229 -13.25 8.17 -5.02
CA MET A 229 -13.17 7.01 -4.13
C MET A 229 -14.26 6.02 -4.50
N VAL A 230 -13.88 4.85 -5.01
CA VAL A 230 -14.79 3.79 -5.43
C VAL A 230 -14.87 2.75 -4.33
N GLY A 231 -16.07 2.40 -3.91
CA GLY A 231 -16.25 1.40 -2.87
C GLY A 231 -17.62 0.75 -2.85
N ILE A 232 -17.91 0.09 -1.74
CA ILE A 232 -19.16 -0.63 -1.51
C ILE A 232 -19.79 -0.10 -0.23
N LEU A 233 -21.03 0.31 -0.31
CA LEU A 233 -21.87 0.47 0.86
C LEU A 233 -22.38 -0.91 1.26
N VAL A 234 -21.91 -1.39 2.40
CA VAL A 234 -22.46 -2.59 3.04
C VAL A 234 -23.80 -2.20 3.65
N ARG A 235 -24.84 -2.96 3.36
CA ARG A 235 -26.21 -2.62 3.76
C ARG A 235 -26.90 -3.78 4.47
N THR A 236 -28.04 -3.51 5.09
CA THR A 236 -28.79 -4.54 5.82
C THR A 236 -29.42 -5.60 4.93
N LYS A 237 -29.81 -5.28 3.68
CA LYS A 237 -30.38 -6.27 2.73
C LYS A 237 -29.37 -6.69 1.67
N GLN A 238 -28.84 -5.73 0.92
CA GLN A 238 -27.92 -6.02 -0.18
C GLN A 238 -26.93 -4.87 -0.39
N ASN A 239 -25.65 -5.22 -0.53
CA ASN A 239 -24.59 -4.26 -0.78
C ASN A 239 -24.77 -3.53 -2.12
N THR A 240 -24.37 -2.26 -2.16
CA THR A 240 -24.41 -1.44 -3.38
C THR A 240 -23.05 -0.84 -3.65
N ASP A 241 -22.61 -0.84 -4.91
CA ASP A 241 -21.45 -0.08 -5.33
C ASP A 241 -21.74 1.42 -5.19
N PHE A 242 -20.73 2.16 -4.77
CA PHE A 242 -20.88 3.59 -4.51
C PHE A 242 -19.57 4.33 -4.75
N THR A 243 -19.68 5.51 -5.33
CA THR A 243 -18.54 6.38 -5.58
C THR A 243 -18.74 7.71 -4.87
N PHE A 244 -17.68 8.19 -4.21
CA PHE A 244 -17.57 9.58 -3.75
C PHE A 244 -16.56 10.33 -4.63
N VAL A 245 -16.84 11.59 -4.93
CA VAL A 245 -15.88 12.53 -5.52
C VAL A 245 -15.66 13.65 -4.52
N LEU A 246 -14.42 13.80 -4.05
CA LEU A 246 -14.10 14.62 -2.90
C LEU A 246 -12.97 15.60 -3.21
N ASP A 247 -13.01 16.77 -2.60
CA ASP A 247 -11.84 17.62 -2.50
C ASP A 247 -10.93 17.11 -1.36
N PRO A 248 -9.73 16.59 -1.66
CA PRO A 248 -8.82 16.07 -0.64
C PRO A 248 -8.21 17.15 0.26
N THR A 249 -8.35 18.43 -0.10
CA THR A 249 -7.80 19.57 0.66
C THR A 249 -8.81 20.21 1.60
N ALA A 250 -10.08 19.84 1.46
CA ALA A 250 -11.17 20.40 2.25
C ALA A 250 -11.15 19.92 3.71
N SER A 251 -11.70 20.75 4.60
CA SER A 251 -11.95 20.38 5.99
C SER A 251 -13.33 19.74 6.13
N ALA A 252 -13.56 19.09 7.27
CA ALA A 252 -14.88 18.55 7.62
C ALA A 252 -15.98 19.62 7.71
N GLN A 253 -15.58 20.86 8.02
CA GLN A 253 -16.49 21.99 8.20
C GLN A 253 -16.88 22.62 6.86
N SER A 254 -16.04 22.54 5.84
CA SER A 254 -16.31 23.10 4.51
C SER A 254 -17.14 22.17 3.62
N GLU A 255 -17.50 22.67 2.44
CA GLU A 255 -17.95 21.83 1.33
C GLU A 255 -16.78 20.98 0.85
N TYR A 256 -16.99 19.67 0.74
CA TYR A 256 -15.95 18.72 0.35
C TYR A 256 -16.45 17.67 -0.64
N LEU A 257 -17.76 17.56 -0.84
CA LEU A 257 -18.39 16.56 -1.68
C LEU A 257 -18.74 17.19 -3.05
N TYR A 258 -18.11 16.72 -4.10
CA TYR A 258 -18.23 17.27 -5.45
C TYR A 258 -19.05 16.38 -6.38
N GLY A 259 -19.31 15.15 -5.94
CA GLY A 259 -20.15 14.21 -6.66
C GLY A 259 -20.29 12.92 -5.89
N PHE A 260 -21.32 12.17 -6.23
CA PHE A 260 -21.49 10.78 -5.82
C PHE A 260 -22.25 10.03 -6.91
N ASP A 261 -22.09 8.72 -6.93
CA ASP A 261 -22.86 7.87 -7.85
C ASP A 261 -23.16 6.50 -7.21
N PHE A 262 -24.37 6.02 -7.42
CA PHE A 262 -24.75 4.63 -7.23
C PHE A 262 -24.50 3.92 -8.56
N SER A 263 -23.32 3.31 -8.70
CA SER A 263 -23.01 2.59 -9.93
C SER A 263 -24.09 1.52 -10.15
N LYS A 264 -24.82 1.62 -11.27
CA LYS A 264 -25.67 0.52 -11.75
C LYS A 264 -24.75 -0.68 -11.86
N LYS A 265 -25.08 -1.79 -11.18
CA LYS A 265 -24.33 -3.05 -11.15
C LYS A 265 -23.42 -3.14 -12.38
N LEU A 266 -22.09 -3.15 -12.18
CA LEU A 266 -21.19 -3.72 -13.18
C LEU A 266 -21.74 -5.12 -13.42
N SER A 267 -22.44 -5.29 -14.55
CA SER A 267 -23.21 -6.49 -14.83
C SER A 267 -22.28 -7.70 -14.80
N LYS A 268 -22.78 -8.75 -14.14
CA LYS A 268 -22.19 -10.08 -13.93
C LYS A 268 -21.09 -10.49 -14.92
#